data_AF-A0A3R8W5R1-F1
#
_entry.id   AF-A0A3R8W5R1-F1
#
_cell.length_a   1.000
_cell.length_b   1.000
_cell.length_c   1.000
_cell.angle_alpha   90.00
_cell.angle_beta   90.00
_cell.angle_gamma   90.00
#
_symmetry.space_group_name_H-M   'P 1'
#
loop_
_entity.id
_entity.type
_entity.pdbx_description
1 polymer ?
#
loop_
_entity_poly.entity_id
_entity_poly.type
_entity_poly.pdbx_seq_one_letter_code
_entity_poly.pdbx_strand_id
1 'polypeptide(L)'
;MREILEVGESTPDFTDNKDSNSDTDSAIRSVPDLQGKLLAIYTLTEGAARRARDVLEIIFKGLKVEINSDHSSTPALCHLAKTADYFVFSSRSSKHQAFYPVISVRKDIIYPHGKGASSIIREFIEGVGRKSI
;
A
#
# COMPACT_ATOMS: atom_id res chain seq x y z
N MET A 1 21.47 58.09 35.08
CA MET A 1 20.01 57.95 34.90
C MET A 1 19.77 57.43 33.49
N ARG A 2 19.44 56.15 33.35
CA ARG A 2 18.77 55.51 32.20
C ARG A 2 18.46 54.07 32.62
N GLU A 3 17.21 53.87 33.01
CA GLU A 3 16.60 52.58 33.32
C GLU A 3 16.62 51.71 32.06
N ILE A 4 17.05 50.45 32.20
CA ILE A 4 16.80 49.42 31.21
C ILE A 4 15.52 48.70 31.62
N LEU A 5 14.45 49.00 30.86
CA LEU A 5 13.13 48.43 31.00
C LEU A 5 13.14 46.97 30.56
N GLU A 6 12.45 46.18 31.36
CA GLU A 6 12.00 44.81 31.19
C GLU A 6 11.40 44.52 29.81
N VAL A 7 11.90 43.49 29.13
CA VAL A 7 11.15 42.74 28.11
C VAL A 7 11.46 41.26 28.32
N GLY A 8 10.59 40.60 29.09
CA GLY A 8 10.51 39.15 29.12
C GLY A 8 10.03 38.66 27.76
N GLU A 9 10.93 38.04 26.99
CA GLU A 9 10.53 37.29 25.80
C GLU A 9 9.73 36.07 26.24
N SER A 10 8.42 36.11 25.99
CA SER A 10 7.54 34.96 26.14
C SER A 10 7.87 33.98 25.01
N THR A 11 8.48 32.84 25.33
CA THR A 11 8.66 31.76 24.36
C THR A 11 7.29 31.20 23.97
N PRO A 12 6.99 30.98 22.68
CA PRO A 12 5.81 30.24 22.29
C PRO A 12 5.91 28.80 22.80
N ASP A 13 4.96 28.45 23.67
CA ASP A 13 4.75 27.10 24.20
C ASP A 13 4.13 26.23 23.10
N PHE A 14 4.94 25.36 22.49
CA PHE A 14 4.49 24.34 21.54
C PHE A 14 4.05 23.07 22.27
N THR A 15 3.11 23.20 23.21
CA THR A 15 2.34 22.05 23.68
C THR A 15 1.14 21.83 22.77
N ASP A 16 1.40 21.27 21.59
CA ASP A 16 0.32 20.77 20.72
C ASP A 16 -0.27 19.49 21.31
N ASN A 17 -1.28 19.76 22.13
CA ASN A 17 -2.55 19.06 22.25
C ASN A 17 -2.59 17.58 21.81
N LYS A 18 -2.48 16.74 22.83
CA LYS A 18 -2.71 15.31 22.81
C LYS A 18 -4.22 15.05 22.76
N ASP A 19 -4.85 15.06 21.58
CA ASP A 19 -6.17 14.45 21.36
C ASP A 19 -6.46 14.28 19.85
N SER A 20 -6.13 13.10 19.32
CA SER A 20 -6.74 12.57 18.09
C SER A 20 -6.55 11.06 18.02
N ASN A 21 -7.00 10.37 19.08
CA ASN A 21 -7.02 8.91 19.15
C ASN A 21 -8.46 8.36 19.10
N SER A 22 -9.36 9.01 18.34
CA SER A 22 -10.74 8.56 18.14
C SER A 22 -11.11 8.22 16.70
N ASP A 23 -10.37 8.70 15.69
CA ASP A 23 -10.76 8.53 14.29
C ASP A 23 -10.03 7.36 13.61
N THR A 24 -8.80 7.06 14.04
CA THR A 24 -7.97 5.97 13.49
C THR A 24 -8.55 4.58 13.76
N ASP A 25 -9.23 4.41 14.90
CA ASP A 25 -9.76 3.11 15.35
C ASP A 25 -11.06 2.72 14.62
N SER A 26 -11.79 3.70 14.06
CA SER A 26 -13.01 3.44 13.29
C SER A 26 -12.73 2.88 11.89
N ALA A 27 -11.62 3.30 11.25
CA ALA A 27 -11.22 2.83 9.93
C ALA A 27 -10.69 1.40 9.94
N ILE A 28 -10.11 0.96 11.07
CA ILE A 28 -9.58 -0.41 11.25
C ILE A 28 -10.72 -1.43 11.40
N ARG A 29 -11.94 -1.00 11.79
CA ARG A 29 -13.05 -1.91 12.09
C ARG A 29 -13.74 -2.55 10.86
N SER A 30 -13.28 -2.27 9.64
CA SER A 30 -13.88 -2.85 8.41
C SER A 30 -12.87 -3.45 7.43
N VAL A 31 -11.61 -3.63 7.80
CA VAL A 31 -10.67 -4.35 6.93
C VAL A 31 -11.01 -5.85 6.96
N PRO A 32 -11.23 -6.49 5.79
CA PRO A 32 -11.58 -7.90 5.73
C PRO A 32 -10.46 -8.77 6.27
N ASP A 33 -10.82 -9.93 6.85
CA ASP A 33 -9.84 -10.94 7.26
C ASP A 33 -9.23 -11.58 6.01
N LEU A 34 -7.92 -11.43 5.87
CA LEU A 34 -7.13 -11.96 4.76
C LEU A 34 -6.14 -13.04 5.21
N GLN A 35 -6.38 -13.67 6.36
CA GLN A 35 -5.51 -14.74 6.85
C GLN A 35 -5.38 -15.88 5.82
N GLY A 36 -4.14 -16.30 5.57
CA GLY A 36 -3.82 -17.38 4.63
C GLY A 36 -3.94 -17.00 3.15
N LYS A 37 -4.27 -15.75 2.84
CA LYS A 37 -4.37 -15.26 1.47
C LYS A 37 -3.00 -14.87 0.90
N LEU A 38 -2.86 -15.02 -0.40
CA LEU A 38 -1.70 -14.58 -1.16
C LEU A 38 -2.05 -13.34 -2.00
N LEU A 39 -1.33 -12.25 -1.76
CA LEU A 39 -1.33 -11.07 -2.63
C LEU A 39 -0.07 -11.06 -3.49
N ALA A 40 -0.24 -11.00 -4.81
CA ALA A 40 0.84 -10.70 -5.74
C ALA A 40 0.88 -9.19 -6.07
N ILE A 41 2.05 -8.58 -6.00
CA ILE A 41 2.28 -7.18 -6.42
C ILE A 41 3.28 -7.17 -7.57
N TYR A 42 2.84 -6.74 -8.75
CA TYR A 42 3.69 -6.49 -9.90
C TYR A 42 3.98 -5.00 -10.08
N THR A 43 5.25 -4.62 -10.14
CA THR A 43 5.72 -3.27 -10.52
C THR A 43 7.20 -3.28 -10.86
N LEU A 44 7.66 -2.47 -11.81
CA LEU A 44 9.10 -2.26 -12.03
C LEU A 44 9.75 -1.35 -10.96
N THR A 45 8.97 -0.80 -10.03
CA THR A 45 9.48 0.02 -8.93
C THR A 45 9.63 -0.84 -7.68
N GLU A 46 10.70 -1.64 -7.60
CA GLU A 46 10.88 -2.62 -6.51
C GLU A 46 10.80 -1.99 -5.10
N GLY A 47 11.36 -0.80 -4.91
CA GLY A 47 11.31 -0.10 -3.64
C GLY A 47 9.88 0.29 -3.22
N ALA A 48 8.96 0.48 -4.18
CA ALA A 48 7.55 0.67 -3.87
C ALA A 48 6.88 -0.66 -3.47
N ALA A 49 7.21 -1.76 -4.17
CA ALA A 49 6.70 -3.09 -3.86
C ALA A 49 7.11 -3.56 -2.46
N ARG A 50 8.39 -3.41 -2.10
CA ARG A 50 8.92 -3.78 -0.77
C ARG A 50 8.20 -3.04 0.34
N ARG A 51 8.13 -1.70 0.26
CA ARG A 51 7.44 -0.89 1.27
C ARG A 51 5.95 -1.23 1.35
N ALA A 52 5.29 -1.49 0.21
CA ALA A 52 3.89 -1.88 0.19
C ALA A 52 3.67 -3.24 0.89
N ARG A 53 4.48 -4.26 0.58
CA ARG A 53 4.47 -5.54 1.30
C ARG A 53 4.60 -5.33 2.80
N ASP A 54 5.65 -4.63 3.23
CA ASP A 54 5.98 -4.53 4.65
C ASP A 54 4.81 -3.89 5.43
N VAL A 55 4.16 -2.88 4.84
CA VAL A 55 2.97 -2.25 5.43
C VAL A 55 1.75 -3.18 5.39
N LEU A 56 1.49 -3.85 4.26
CA LEU A 56 0.30 -4.70 4.11
C LEU A 56 0.34 -5.94 5.00
N GLU A 57 1.50 -6.56 5.19
CA GLU A 57 1.67 -7.69 6.12
C GLU A 57 1.54 -7.25 7.59
N ILE A 58 1.82 -5.98 7.90
CA ILE A 58 1.55 -5.40 9.23
C ILE A 58 0.04 -5.24 9.45
N ILE A 59 -0.67 -4.67 8.46
CA ILE A 59 -2.11 -4.37 8.51
C ILE A 59 -2.94 -5.65 8.53
N PHE A 60 -2.66 -6.58 7.60
CA PHE A 60 -3.42 -7.81 7.42
C PHE A 60 -2.66 -9.01 7.99
N LYS A 61 -2.97 -9.40 9.22
CA LYS A 61 -2.29 -10.53 9.86
C LYS A 61 -2.52 -11.82 9.08
N GLY A 62 -1.43 -12.50 8.71
CA GLY A 62 -1.47 -13.76 7.97
C GLY A 62 -1.68 -13.62 6.46
N LEU A 63 -1.76 -12.39 5.92
CA LEU A 63 -1.62 -12.15 4.49
C LEU A 63 -0.15 -12.37 4.10
N LYS A 64 0.10 -13.17 3.07
CA LYS A 64 1.41 -13.29 2.44
C LYS A 64 1.46 -12.38 1.22
N VAL A 65 2.53 -11.60 1.08
CA VAL A 65 2.70 -10.75 -0.11
C VAL A 65 3.95 -11.16 -0.89
N GLU A 66 3.76 -11.53 -2.15
CA GLU A 66 4.84 -11.81 -3.10
C GLU A 66 4.97 -10.68 -4.12
N ILE A 67 6.21 -10.22 -4.34
CA ILE A 67 6.51 -9.11 -5.24
C ILE A 67 7.18 -9.65 -6.50
N ASN A 68 6.84 -9.07 -7.65
CA ASN A 68 7.50 -9.36 -8.93
C ASN A 68 7.80 -8.07 -9.70
N SER A 69 9.00 -8.00 -10.26
CA SER A 69 9.49 -6.85 -11.03
C SER A 69 10.08 -7.28 -12.37
N ASP A 70 9.68 -8.45 -12.89
CA ASP A 70 10.22 -8.98 -14.12
C ASP A 70 9.82 -8.11 -15.31
N HIS A 71 10.78 -7.85 -16.19
CA HIS A 71 10.56 -7.04 -17.39
C HIS A 71 9.78 -7.76 -18.51
N SER A 72 9.50 -9.05 -18.34
CA SER A 72 8.88 -9.92 -19.35
C SER A 72 7.99 -10.98 -18.72
N SER A 73 7.33 -11.79 -19.55
CA SER A 73 6.54 -12.94 -19.11
C SER A 73 7.46 -14.07 -18.63
N THR A 74 7.80 -14.06 -17.34
CA THR A 74 8.56 -15.15 -16.74
C THR A 74 7.61 -16.24 -16.21
N PRO A 75 8.11 -17.48 -16.06
CA PRO A 75 7.37 -18.52 -15.36
C PRO A 75 6.92 -18.11 -13.95
N ALA A 76 7.74 -17.32 -13.24
CA ALA A 76 7.41 -16.80 -11.91
C ALA A 76 6.21 -15.84 -11.94
N LEU A 77 6.20 -14.87 -12.85
CA LEU A 77 5.08 -13.95 -13.02
C LEU A 77 3.79 -14.69 -13.40
N CYS A 78 3.90 -15.64 -14.34
CA CYS A 78 2.77 -16.46 -14.77
C CYS A 78 2.25 -17.38 -13.65
N HIS A 79 3.13 -17.91 -12.81
CA HIS A 79 2.76 -18.70 -11.64
C HIS A 79 1.99 -17.84 -10.63
N LEU A 80 2.55 -16.68 -10.25
CA LEU A 80 1.88 -15.72 -9.37
C LEU A 80 0.51 -15.30 -9.91
N ALA A 81 0.42 -15.03 -11.21
CA ALA A 81 -0.82 -14.68 -11.88
C ALA A 81 -1.86 -15.81 -11.87
N LYS A 82 -1.49 -17.05 -11.56
CA LYS A 82 -2.44 -18.18 -11.43
C LYS A 82 -2.76 -18.53 -9.99
N THR A 83 -1.82 -18.32 -9.06
CA THR A 83 -1.92 -18.85 -7.69
C THR A 83 -2.31 -17.84 -6.62
N ALA A 84 -2.02 -16.55 -6.79
CA ALA A 84 -2.40 -15.54 -5.80
C ALA A 84 -3.92 -15.37 -5.69
N ASP A 85 -4.45 -15.11 -4.50
CA ASP A 85 -5.86 -14.73 -4.32
C ASP A 85 -6.13 -13.32 -4.83
N TYR A 86 -5.16 -12.42 -4.66
CA TYR A 86 -5.24 -11.02 -5.09
C TYR A 86 -4.07 -10.67 -5.98
N PHE A 87 -4.29 -9.77 -6.94
CA PHE A 87 -3.25 -9.32 -7.85
C PHE A 87 -3.30 -7.81 -8.05
N VAL A 88 -2.23 -7.13 -7.65
CA VAL A 88 -2.01 -5.71 -7.92
C VAL A 88 -1.03 -5.58 -9.07
N PHE A 89 -1.41 -4.87 -10.12
CA PHE A 89 -0.56 -4.65 -11.29
C PHE A 89 -0.35 -3.15 -11.53
N SER A 90 0.86 -2.65 -11.27
CA SER A 90 1.20 -1.24 -11.56
C SER A 90 1.56 -1.05 -13.03
N SER A 91 0.55 -0.71 -13.85
CA SER A 91 0.68 -0.64 -15.31
C SER A 91 1.54 0.53 -15.82
N ARG A 92 1.60 1.65 -15.07
CA ARG A 92 2.40 2.84 -15.43
C ARG A 92 3.91 2.60 -15.48
N SER A 93 4.38 1.48 -14.95
CA SER A 93 5.78 1.06 -15.08
C SER A 93 5.94 -0.21 -15.92
N SER A 94 4.86 -0.88 -16.34
CA SER A 94 4.94 -2.19 -16.99
C SER A 94 5.26 -2.14 -18.48
N LYS A 95 5.98 -3.16 -18.98
CA LYS A 95 6.11 -3.43 -20.42
C LYS A 95 4.98 -4.35 -20.90
N HIS A 96 4.54 -4.21 -22.15
CA HIS A 96 3.50 -5.06 -22.77
C HIS A 96 3.74 -6.56 -22.58
N GLN A 97 5.01 -6.99 -22.56
CA GLN A 97 5.40 -8.39 -22.42
C GLN A 97 5.06 -9.00 -21.05
N ALA A 98 4.97 -8.21 -19.97
CA ALA A 98 4.53 -8.69 -18.66
C ALA A 98 3.00 -8.54 -18.48
N PHE A 99 2.40 -7.57 -19.15
CA PHE A 99 0.97 -7.24 -18.99
C PHE A 99 0.04 -8.28 -19.60
N TYR A 100 0.22 -8.63 -20.88
CA TYR A 100 -0.68 -9.54 -21.59
C TYR A 100 -0.85 -10.93 -20.93
N PRO A 101 0.23 -11.60 -20.48
CA PRO A 101 0.11 -12.88 -19.79
C PRO A 101 -0.78 -12.80 -18.55
N VAL A 102 -0.67 -11.73 -17.77
CA VAL A 102 -1.43 -11.57 -16.52
C VAL A 102 -2.92 -11.32 -16.80
N ILE A 103 -3.26 -10.40 -17.71
CA ILE A 103 -4.67 -10.11 -18.04
C ILE A 103 -5.35 -11.26 -18.80
N SER A 104 -4.57 -12.14 -19.45
CA SER A 104 -5.12 -13.33 -20.12
C SER A 104 -5.66 -14.37 -19.14
N VAL A 105 -5.16 -14.38 -17.90
CA VAL A 105 -5.53 -15.37 -16.87
C VAL A 105 -6.32 -14.76 -15.70
N ARG A 106 -6.26 -13.44 -15.50
CA ARG A 106 -7.00 -12.73 -14.45
C ARG A 106 -7.87 -11.61 -15.00
N LYS A 107 -9.06 -11.48 -14.42
CA LYS A 107 -10.00 -10.37 -14.68
C LYS A 107 -10.15 -9.43 -13.49
N ASP A 108 -9.71 -9.84 -12.30
CA ASP A 108 -9.89 -9.14 -11.03
C ASP A 108 -8.61 -8.43 -10.56
N ILE A 109 -7.90 -7.81 -11.50
CA ILE A 109 -6.65 -7.11 -11.23
C ILE A 109 -6.94 -5.73 -10.63
N ILE A 110 -6.21 -5.39 -9.57
CA ILE A 110 -6.24 -4.08 -8.92
C ILE A 110 -5.16 -3.19 -9.56
N TYR A 111 -5.53 -1.99 -10.01
CA TYR A 111 -4.65 -1.08 -10.73
C TYR A 111 -4.36 0.20 -9.93
N PRO A 112 -3.15 0.33 -9.36
CA PRO A 112 -2.71 1.56 -8.70
C PRO A 112 -2.66 2.76 -9.64
N HIS A 113 -3.23 3.89 -9.23
CA HIS A 113 -3.12 5.15 -9.97
C HIS A 113 -1.68 5.71 -10.03
N GLY A 114 -0.91 5.51 -8.96
CA GLY A 114 0.49 5.93 -8.81
C GLY A 114 1.49 4.78 -8.88
N LYS A 115 2.77 5.12 -9.02
CA LYS A 115 3.90 4.16 -9.03
C LYS A 115 4.44 3.83 -7.63
N GLY A 116 4.11 4.66 -6.64
CA GLY A 116 4.63 4.56 -5.27
C GLY A 116 3.86 3.59 -4.38
N ALA A 117 4.46 3.24 -3.24
CA ALA A 117 3.89 2.31 -2.27
C ALA A 117 2.51 2.75 -1.77
N SER A 118 2.33 4.04 -1.46
CA SER A 118 1.05 4.58 -0.97
C SER A 118 -0.11 4.33 -1.92
N SER A 119 0.13 4.40 -3.24
CA SER A 119 -0.93 4.10 -4.21
C SER A 119 -1.24 2.61 -4.29
N ILE A 120 -0.24 1.75 -4.15
CA ILE A 120 -0.42 0.29 -4.11
C ILE A 120 -1.28 -0.09 -2.90
N ILE A 121 -0.91 0.43 -1.72
CA ILE A 121 -1.58 0.15 -0.45
C ILE A 121 -3.04 0.62 -0.51
N ARG A 122 -3.28 1.87 -0.92
CA ARG A 122 -4.63 2.44 -0.98
C ARG A 122 -5.56 1.64 -1.89
N GLU A 123 -5.16 1.40 -3.14
CA GLU A 123 -6.03 0.67 -4.08
C GLU A 123 -6.28 -0.77 -3.65
N PHE A 124 -5.31 -1.41 -2.99
CA PHE A 124 -5.52 -2.74 -2.43
C PHE A 124 -6.54 -2.72 -1.29
N ILE A 125 -6.38 -1.83 -0.31
CA ILE A 125 -7.32 -1.69 0.83
C ILE A 125 -8.73 -1.39 0.33
N GLU A 126 -8.87 -0.42 -0.59
CA GLU A 126 -10.17 -0.09 -1.18
C GLU A 126 -10.74 -1.25 -2.01
N GLY A 127 -9.88 -1.96 -2.76
CA GLY A 127 -10.27 -3.10 -3.59
C GLY A 127 -10.82 -4.26 -2.78
N VAL A 128 -10.21 -4.58 -1.64
CA VAL A 128 -10.69 -5.66 -0.75
C VAL A 128 -11.92 -5.25 0.04
N GLY A 129 -12.00 -3.98 0.49
CA GLY A 129 -13.18 -3.46 1.19
C GLY A 129 -14.44 -3.46 0.34
N ARG A 130 -14.33 -3.27 -0.98
CA ARG A 130 -15.45 -3.38 -1.93
C ARG A 130 -15.87 -4.83 -2.21
N LYS A 131 -15.00 -5.81 -1.97
CA LYS A 131 -15.20 -7.22 -2.32
C LYS A 131 -15.76 -8.06 -1.16
N SER A 132 -16.09 -7.45 -0.02
CA SER A 132 -16.85 -8.11 1.06
C SER A 132 -18.26 -8.44 0.57
N ILE A 133 -18.46 -9.69 0.15
CA ILE A 133 -19.74 -10.32 -0.20
C ILE A 133 -19.83 -11.62 0.58
#